data_AF-A0A757UFI0-F1
#
_entry.id   AF-A0A757UFI0-F1
#
_cell.length_a   1.000
_cell.length_b   1.000
_cell.length_c   1.000
_cell.angle_alpha   90.00
_cell.angle_beta   90.00
_cell.angle_gamma   90.00
#
_symmetry.space_group_name_H-M   'P 1'
#
loop_
_entity.id
_entity.type
_entity.pdbx_description
1 polymer ?
#
loop_
_entity_poly.entity_id
_entity_poly.type
_entity_poly.pdbx_seq_one_letter_code
_entity_poly.pdbx_strand_id
1 'polypeptide(L)'
;MKLYIIGNGFDLHHELDTSYFSFGDYLRKKDQDIYDHLVDFMGFTDLPPKLSAVDKSKHFLWSDFENSLAGLDTESVLEEFCYLLPQISSPDFRDRDWGSLSIEMERILKILTEGLLTQFKSFILQVNYPELNLKKRLRIDSDSIFISFNYTETLQKYYGIDDRQILYIHGKASSDEQLILGHGIDPINFEEKEAVPPENATDEELEEWRQCMADNYDHSYEMGKQTINKYFTCSFKNTEKVIADSANFLKNLINVDEIIIIGHSLSSVDVPYFSFIHSIVSENTEWIATYYQETEREAHHTTLCEIGIKSPKLISVSKLL
;
A
#
# COMPACT_ATOMS: atom_id res chain seq x y z
N MET A 1 -28.52 -12.54 -4.49
CA MET A 1 -27.66 -12.35 -3.29
C MET A 1 -26.88 -11.05 -3.45
N LYS A 2 -26.59 -10.34 -2.34
CA LYS A 2 -25.81 -9.09 -2.39
C LYS A 2 -24.40 -9.27 -1.83
N LEU A 3 -23.45 -8.62 -2.47
CA LEU A 3 -22.09 -8.46 -1.99
C LEU A 3 -21.82 -6.98 -1.71
N TYR A 4 -21.36 -6.66 -0.51
CA TYR A 4 -20.85 -5.34 -0.18
C TYR A 4 -19.33 -5.36 -0.19
N ILE A 5 -18.72 -4.42 -0.91
CA ILE A 5 -17.27 -4.20 -0.89
C ILE A 5 -17.01 -2.88 -0.18
N ILE A 6 -16.30 -2.94 0.94
CA ILE A 6 -16.13 -1.82 1.87
C ILE A 6 -14.70 -1.31 1.81
N GLY A 7 -14.53 0.00 1.60
CA GLY A 7 -13.23 0.69 1.67
C GLY A 7 -13.19 1.78 2.73
N ASN A 8 -12.04 2.47 2.86
CA ASN A 8 -11.75 3.32 4.01
C ASN A 8 -12.73 4.49 4.18
N GLY A 9 -13.29 4.97 3.08
CA GLY A 9 -14.36 5.98 3.09
C GLY A 9 -15.59 5.56 3.88
N PHE A 10 -15.82 4.26 4.11
CA PHE A 10 -16.85 3.77 5.02
C PHE A 10 -16.55 4.10 6.47
N ASP A 11 -15.30 3.89 6.92
CA ASP A 11 -14.89 4.23 8.29
C ASP A 11 -14.95 5.75 8.50
N LEU A 12 -14.44 6.51 7.53
CA LEU A 12 -14.48 7.97 7.55
C LEU A 12 -15.91 8.53 7.60
N HIS A 13 -16.87 7.89 6.91
CA HIS A 13 -18.29 8.26 6.98
C HIS A 13 -18.85 8.16 8.39
N HIS A 14 -18.42 7.13 9.13
CA HIS A 14 -18.78 6.89 10.50
C HIS A 14 -17.86 7.60 11.51
N GLU A 15 -17.08 8.58 11.04
CA GLU A 15 -16.23 9.44 11.86
C GLU A 15 -15.09 8.70 12.58
N LEU A 16 -14.71 7.51 12.09
CA LEU A 16 -13.48 6.85 12.52
C LEU A 16 -12.28 7.57 11.91
N ASP A 17 -11.26 7.81 12.72
CA ASP A 17 -10.06 8.52 12.30
C ASP A 17 -9.04 7.55 11.68
N THR A 18 -9.37 7.02 10.50
CA THR A 18 -8.58 6.00 9.77
C THR A 18 -7.90 6.55 8.53
N SER A 19 -7.81 7.88 8.40
CA SER A 19 -7.17 8.49 7.24
C SER A 19 -5.64 8.30 7.28
N TYR A 20 -5.01 8.15 6.13
CA TYR A 20 -3.54 8.11 6.04
C TYR A 20 -2.88 9.43 6.46
N PHE A 21 -3.61 10.57 6.43
CA PHE A 21 -3.16 11.82 7.04
C PHE A 21 -3.02 11.71 8.56
N SER A 22 -4.01 11.09 9.20
CA SER A 22 -4.03 10.84 10.64
C SER A 22 -2.98 9.81 11.02
N PHE A 23 -2.72 8.83 10.15
CA PHE A 23 -1.61 7.91 10.31
C PHE A 23 -0.25 8.63 10.23
N GLY A 24 -0.05 9.55 9.28
CA GLY A 24 1.17 10.36 9.20
C GLY A 24 1.39 11.21 10.46
N ASP A 25 0.35 11.87 10.97
CA ASP A 25 0.42 12.61 12.24
C ASP A 25 0.68 11.68 13.45
N TYR A 26 0.15 10.46 13.43
CA TYR A 26 0.44 9.43 14.42
C TYR A 26 1.93 9.04 14.40
N LEU A 27 2.48 8.75 13.23
CA LEU A 27 3.89 8.39 13.06
C LEU A 27 4.79 9.51 13.59
N ARG A 28 4.57 10.75 13.15
CA ARG A 28 5.33 11.91 13.64
C ARG A 28 5.39 12.04 15.17
N LYS A 29 4.36 11.60 15.89
CA LYS A 29 4.30 11.66 17.36
C LYS A 29 4.85 10.42 18.06
N LYS A 30 4.82 9.26 17.40
CA LYS A 30 5.09 7.95 18.03
C LYS A 30 6.39 7.31 17.56
N ASP A 31 6.74 7.52 16.30
CA ASP A 31 7.90 6.97 15.64
C ASP A 31 8.36 7.93 14.54
N GLN A 32 9.21 8.86 14.95
CA GLN A 32 9.71 9.91 14.10
C GLN A 32 10.66 9.36 13.03
N ASP A 33 11.39 8.28 13.31
CA ASP A 33 12.33 7.67 12.36
C ASP A 33 11.60 7.19 11.10
N ILE A 34 10.48 6.48 11.26
CA ILE A 34 9.65 6.07 10.10
C ILE A 34 9.12 7.29 9.35
N TYR A 35 8.63 8.29 10.08
CA TYR A 35 8.06 9.49 9.49
C TYR A 35 9.08 10.25 8.63
N ASP A 36 10.28 10.47 9.19
CA ASP A 36 11.37 11.18 8.53
C ASP A 36 11.83 10.41 7.28
N HIS A 37 11.96 9.07 7.34
CA HIS A 37 12.30 8.28 6.15
C HIS A 37 11.24 8.34 5.04
N LEU A 38 9.94 8.38 5.37
CA LEU A 38 8.89 8.58 4.36
C LEU A 38 9.04 9.95 3.69
N VAL A 39 9.37 11.00 4.45
CA VAL A 39 9.54 12.36 3.93
C VAL A 39 10.82 12.48 3.10
N ASP A 40 11.94 12.06 3.65
CA ASP A 40 13.28 12.28 3.09
C ASP A 40 13.56 11.36 1.90
N PHE A 41 13.08 10.11 1.93
CA PHE A 41 13.47 9.10 0.94
C PHE A 41 12.33 8.61 0.05
N MET A 42 11.06 8.88 0.38
CA MET A 42 9.92 8.56 -0.49
C MET A 42 9.20 9.80 -1.02
N GLY A 43 9.69 11.00 -0.67
CA GLY A 43 9.16 12.27 -1.14
C GLY A 43 7.83 12.67 -0.53
N PHE A 44 7.38 12.01 0.56
CA PHE A 44 6.18 12.43 1.25
C PHE A 44 6.35 13.87 1.74
N THR A 45 5.30 14.67 1.57
CA THR A 45 5.34 16.05 2.02
C THR A 45 5.17 16.11 3.54
N ASP A 46 6.06 16.85 4.21
CA ASP A 46 5.94 17.09 5.66
C ASP A 46 4.58 17.70 5.99
N LEU A 47 3.89 17.08 6.94
CA LEU A 47 2.55 17.47 7.34
C LEU A 47 2.66 18.67 8.29
N PRO A 48 1.72 19.62 8.25
CA PRO A 48 1.67 20.67 9.26
C PRO A 48 1.41 20.07 10.66
N PRO A 49 1.84 20.76 11.75
CA PRO A 49 1.59 20.31 13.12
C PRO A 49 0.12 20.17 13.50
N LYS A 50 -0.78 20.85 12.75
CA LYS A 50 -2.23 20.77 12.94
C LYS A 50 -2.87 20.27 11.65
N LEU A 51 -3.48 19.09 11.72
CA LEU A 51 -4.18 18.48 10.58
C LEU A 51 -5.34 19.33 10.04
N SER A 52 -5.96 20.18 10.88
CA SER A 52 -7.03 21.09 10.45
C SER A 52 -6.58 22.14 9.43
N ALA A 53 -5.27 22.38 9.30
CA ALA A 53 -4.69 23.32 8.35
C ALA A 53 -4.10 22.63 7.11
N VAL A 54 -4.24 21.30 6.98
CA VAL A 54 -3.74 20.52 5.85
C VAL A 54 -4.51 20.87 4.60
N ASP A 55 -3.79 21.38 3.60
CA ASP A 55 -4.30 21.48 2.24
C ASP A 55 -4.04 20.14 1.53
N LYS A 56 -5.05 19.25 1.55
CA LYS A 56 -4.93 17.88 1.00
C LYS A 56 -4.43 17.86 -0.44
N SER A 57 -4.68 18.91 -1.23
CA SER A 57 -4.21 19.01 -2.62
C SER A 57 -2.68 19.07 -2.74
N LYS A 58 -1.99 19.53 -1.69
CA LYS A 58 -0.52 19.61 -1.63
C LYS A 58 0.14 18.36 -1.05
N HIS A 59 -0.67 17.44 -0.54
CA HIS A 59 -0.22 16.24 0.18
C HIS A 59 -0.79 14.98 -0.50
N PHE A 60 -0.62 14.90 -1.82
CA PHE A 60 -1.20 13.85 -2.65
C PHE A 60 -0.69 12.45 -2.28
N LEU A 61 0.60 12.31 -1.95
CA LEU A 61 1.20 11.02 -1.55
C LEU A 61 0.55 10.44 -0.29
N TRP A 62 0.20 11.28 0.68
CA TRP A 62 -0.57 10.84 1.85
C TRP A 62 -1.99 10.40 1.50
N SER A 63 -2.58 10.91 0.41
CA SER A 63 -3.90 10.47 -0.06
C SER A 63 -3.81 9.17 -0.86
N ASP A 64 -2.67 8.91 -1.52
CA ASP A 64 -2.39 7.75 -2.35
C ASP A 64 -1.26 6.89 -1.76
N PHE A 65 -1.38 6.64 -0.46
CA PHE A 65 -0.29 6.12 0.39
C PHE A 65 0.32 4.82 -0.13
N GLU A 66 -0.50 3.81 -0.44
CA GLU A 66 -0.02 2.49 -0.91
C GLU A 66 0.71 2.56 -2.26
N ASN A 67 0.21 3.35 -3.21
CA ASN A 67 0.92 3.60 -4.48
C ASN A 67 2.25 4.32 -4.23
N SER A 68 2.25 5.28 -3.31
CA SER A 68 3.41 6.11 -2.99
C SER A 68 4.55 5.32 -2.32
N LEU A 69 4.25 4.19 -1.67
CA LEU A 69 5.27 3.29 -1.09
C LEU A 69 6.20 2.67 -2.13
N ALA A 70 5.85 2.67 -3.43
CA ALA A 70 6.75 2.26 -4.50
C ALA A 70 7.86 3.28 -4.79
N GLY A 71 7.77 4.50 -4.24
CA GLY A 71 8.63 5.63 -4.57
C GLY A 71 9.89 5.75 -3.71
N LEU A 72 10.38 4.68 -3.09
CA LEU A 72 11.63 4.74 -2.32
C LEU A 72 12.82 5.06 -3.23
N ASP A 73 13.45 6.19 -2.97
CA ASP A 73 14.69 6.62 -3.59
C ASP A 73 15.88 5.94 -2.90
N THR A 74 16.22 4.74 -3.37
CA THR A 74 17.33 3.97 -2.80
C THR A 74 18.69 4.60 -3.05
N GLU A 75 18.82 5.45 -4.07
CA GLU A 75 20.04 6.22 -4.34
C GLU A 75 20.26 7.28 -3.26
N SER A 76 19.24 8.11 -2.98
CA SER A 76 19.30 9.09 -1.88
C SER A 76 19.57 8.45 -0.52
N VAL A 77 19.00 7.26 -0.26
CA VAL A 77 19.32 6.49 0.96
C VAL A 77 20.79 6.12 0.99
N LEU A 78 21.33 5.52 -0.08
CA LEU A 78 22.73 5.09 -0.12
C LEU A 78 23.71 6.28 -0.02
N GLU A 79 23.39 7.40 -0.65
CA GLU A 79 24.17 8.63 -0.58
C GLU A 79 24.26 9.18 0.85
N GLU A 80 23.14 9.24 1.57
CA GLU A 80 23.10 9.71 2.96
C GLU A 80 24.01 8.87 3.87
N PHE A 81 24.07 7.56 3.64
CA PHE A 81 24.82 6.62 4.47
C PHE A 81 26.20 6.23 3.89
N CYS A 82 26.65 6.85 2.80
CA CYS A 82 27.91 6.49 2.13
C CYS A 82 29.16 6.68 3.01
N TYR A 83 29.07 7.51 4.05
CA TYR A 83 30.15 7.69 5.03
C TYR A 83 30.47 6.40 5.83
N LEU A 84 29.60 5.39 5.78
CA LEU A 84 29.80 4.07 6.37
C LEU A 84 30.65 3.13 5.51
N LEU A 85 31.04 3.54 4.29
CA LEU A 85 31.93 2.77 3.43
C LEU A 85 33.32 2.60 4.08
N PRO A 86 33.97 1.45 3.88
CA PRO A 86 35.24 1.14 4.54
C PRO A 86 36.37 2.05 4.06
N GLN A 87 37.04 2.71 5.01
CA GLN A 87 38.25 3.48 4.74
C GLN A 87 39.48 2.58 4.84
N ILE A 88 39.81 1.87 3.75
CA ILE A 88 40.89 0.87 3.70
C ILE A 88 42.27 1.44 4.10
N SER A 89 42.49 2.74 3.86
CA SER A 89 43.72 3.43 4.22
C SER A 89 43.83 3.82 5.70
N SER A 90 42.74 3.67 6.47
CA SER A 90 42.71 4.03 7.88
C SER A 90 43.44 2.99 8.75
N PRO A 91 44.28 3.39 9.72
CA PRO A 91 44.88 2.46 10.68
C PRO A 91 43.85 1.79 11.60
N ASP A 92 42.66 2.38 11.71
CA ASP A 92 41.56 1.86 12.52
C ASP A 92 40.66 0.87 11.76
N PHE A 93 40.91 0.67 10.46
CA PHE A 93 40.15 -0.26 9.62
C PHE A 93 40.14 -1.69 10.19
N ARG A 94 38.98 -2.35 10.11
CA ARG A 94 38.74 -3.72 10.52
C ARG A 94 37.86 -4.43 9.50
N ASP A 95 37.96 -5.77 9.44
CA ASP A 95 37.14 -6.58 8.53
C ASP A 95 35.63 -6.36 8.67
N ARG A 96 35.15 -5.94 9.86
CA ARG A 96 33.72 -5.64 10.08
C ARG A 96 33.24 -4.42 9.28
N ASP A 97 34.15 -3.53 8.88
CA ASP A 97 33.79 -2.27 8.23
C ASP A 97 33.27 -2.50 6.81
N TRP A 98 33.64 -3.63 6.18
CA TRP A 98 33.06 -4.10 4.90
C TRP A 98 31.53 -4.24 4.95
N GLY A 99 30.97 -4.57 6.12
CA GLY A 99 29.53 -4.81 6.28
C GLY A 99 28.74 -3.62 6.83
N SER A 100 29.40 -2.52 7.19
CA SER A 100 28.77 -1.42 7.95
C SER A 100 27.59 -0.80 7.20
N LEU A 101 27.75 -0.49 5.92
CA LEU A 101 26.66 0.06 5.10
C LEU A 101 25.50 -0.93 4.97
N SER A 102 25.78 -2.21 4.67
CA SER A 102 24.74 -3.23 4.52
C SER A 102 23.94 -3.45 5.80
N ILE A 103 24.58 -3.42 6.97
CA ILE A 103 23.90 -3.50 8.27
C ILE A 103 22.94 -2.33 8.45
N GLU A 104 23.36 -1.11 8.08
CA GLU A 104 22.51 0.07 8.18
C GLU A 104 21.34 0.01 7.18
N MET A 105 21.58 -0.45 5.95
CA MET A 105 20.52 -0.68 4.97
C MET A 105 19.51 -1.73 5.45
N GLU A 106 19.96 -2.78 6.16
CA GLU A 106 19.06 -3.77 6.78
C GLU A 106 18.22 -3.14 7.90
N ARG A 107 18.79 -2.19 8.66
CA ARG A 107 18.05 -1.44 9.69
C ARG A 107 16.93 -0.60 9.05
N ILE A 108 17.25 0.18 8.02
CA ILE A 108 16.27 1.03 7.31
C ILE A 108 15.20 0.16 6.64
N LEU A 109 15.60 -0.94 6.00
CA LEU A 109 14.67 -1.91 5.42
C LEU A 109 13.64 -2.39 6.44
N LYS A 110 14.09 -2.79 7.64
CA LYS A 110 13.19 -3.26 8.72
C LYS A 110 12.27 -2.16 9.23
N ILE A 111 12.78 -0.93 9.37
CA ILE A 111 11.99 0.24 9.80
C ILE A 111 10.85 0.49 8.80
N LEU A 112 11.17 0.53 7.50
CA LEU A 112 10.20 0.85 6.44
C LEU A 112 9.25 -0.29 6.08
N THR A 113 9.54 -1.53 6.51
CA THR A 113 8.69 -2.70 6.26
C THR A 113 7.96 -3.15 7.53
N GLU A 114 8.64 -3.92 8.39
CA GLU A 114 8.08 -4.47 9.61
C GLU A 114 7.68 -3.39 10.62
N GLY A 115 8.52 -2.36 10.77
CA GLY A 115 8.28 -1.21 11.65
C GLY A 115 7.03 -0.44 11.24
N LEU A 116 6.95 -0.05 9.96
CA LEU A 116 5.80 0.64 9.39
C LEU A 116 4.51 -0.15 9.58
N LEU A 117 4.51 -1.46 9.28
CA LEU A 117 3.33 -2.32 9.46
C LEU A 117 2.93 -2.45 10.93
N THR A 118 3.89 -2.56 11.84
CA THR A 118 3.66 -2.62 13.30
C THR A 118 3.01 -1.33 13.80
N GLN A 119 3.52 -0.19 13.35
CA GLN A 119 2.96 1.12 13.71
C GLN A 119 1.58 1.32 13.10
N PHE A 120 1.35 0.86 11.86
CA PHE A 120 0.04 0.88 11.24
C PHE A 120 -0.98 0.02 11.99
N LYS A 121 -0.64 -1.22 12.35
CA LYS A 121 -1.51 -2.08 13.19
C LYS A 121 -1.82 -1.41 14.53
N SER A 122 -0.81 -0.84 15.17
CA SER A 122 -0.97 -0.12 16.45
C SER A 122 -1.85 1.12 16.33
N PHE A 123 -1.75 1.85 15.21
CA PHE A 123 -2.61 2.98 14.90
C PHE A 123 -4.07 2.54 14.76
N ILE A 124 -4.35 1.53 13.93
CA ILE A 124 -5.72 1.01 13.73
C ILE A 124 -6.33 0.50 15.03
N LEU A 125 -5.57 -0.21 15.87
CA LEU A 125 -6.05 -0.71 17.16
C LEU A 125 -6.42 0.40 18.16
N GLN A 126 -5.85 1.61 18.00
CA GLN A 126 -6.14 2.78 18.83
C GLN A 126 -7.30 3.63 18.28
N VAL A 127 -7.85 3.29 17.12
CA VAL A 127 -8.97 4.04 16.52
C VAL A 127 -10.18 3.97 17.45
N ASN A 128 -10.70 5.16 17.79
CA ASN A 128 -11.89 5.29 18.60
C ASN A 128 -13.14 5.03 17.76
N TYR A 129 -14.10 4.32 18.35
CA TYR A 129 -15.42 4.09 17.78
C TYR A 129 -16.41 5.07 18.42
N PRO A 130 -16.73 6.21 17.79
CA PRO A 130 -17.71 7.15 18.31
C PRO A 130 -19.12 6.54 18.40
N GLU A 131 -20.01 7.16 19.18
CA GLU A 131 -21.41 6.75 19.18
C GLU A 131 -22.01 6.88 17.77
N LEU A 132 -22.69 5.82 17.31
CA LEU A 132 -23.24 5.78 15.97
C LEU A 132 -24.32 6.87 15.80
N ASN A 133 -24.02 7.86 14.97
CA ASN A 133 -25.02 8.83 14.53
C ASN A 133 -26.04 8.14 13.62
N LEU A 134 -27.24 7.88 14.14
CA LEU A 134 -28.32 7.19 13.42
C LEU A 134 -28.71 7.87 12.09
N LYS A 135 -28.45 9.17 11.93
CA LYS A 135 -28.69 9.89 10.66
C LYS A 135 -27.65 9.60 9.59
N LYS A 136 -26.49 9.05 9.97
CA LYS A 136 -25.41 8.64 9.07
C LYS A 136 -25.39 7.13 8.83
N ARG A 137 -26.19 6.35 9.58
CA ARG A 137 -26.28 4.90 9.40
C ARG A 137 -26.79 4.58 8.01
N LEU A 138 -26.03 3.80 7.26
CA LEU A 138 -26.38 3.37 5.91
C LEU A 138 -27.36 2.20 5.97
N ARG A 139 -28.11 1.99 4.89
CA ARG A 139 -29.02 0.85 4.70
C ARG A 139 -28.23 -0.30 4.09
N ILE A 140 -27.77 -1.18 4.97
CA ILE A 140 -26.99 -2.37 4.61
C ILE A 140 -27.81 -3.58 5.01
N ASP A 141 -27.94 -4.53 4.08
CA ASP A 141 -28.66 -5.78 4.31
C ASP A 141 -27.78 -6.74 5.13
N SER A 142 -28.23 -7.07 6.34
CA SER A 142 -27.46 -7.85 7.31
C SER A 142 -27.17 -9.29 6.86
N ASP A 143 -27.99 -9.84 5.97
CA ASP A 143 -27.88 -11.23 5.48
C ASP A 143 -27.00 -11.34 4.21
N SER A 144 -26.18 -10.33 3.94
CA SER A 144 -25.31 -10.24 2.75
C SER A 144 -23.90 -10.77 3.01
N ILE A 145 -23.11 -10.87 1.95
CA ILE A 145 -21.67 -11.14 2.03
C ILE A 145 -20.91 -9.81 1.99
N PHE A 146 -19.77 -9.74 2.67
CA PHE A 146 -18.93 -8.56 2.76
C PHE A 146 -17.48 -8.90 2.40
N ILE A 147 -16.84 -8.03 1.63
CA ILE A 147 -15.39 -7.96 1.49
C ILE A 147 -14.94 -6.60 2.03
N SER A 148 -14.10 -6.61 3.06
CA SER A 148 -13.56 -5.41 3.68
C SER A 148 -12.10 -5.22 3.29
N PHE A 149 -11.81 -4.05 2.72
CA PHE A 149 -10.47 -3.50 2.55
C PHE A 149 -10.04 -2.70 3.79
N ASN A 150 -10.96 -2.48 4.74
CA ASN A 150 -10.65 -1.84 6.00
C ASN A 150 -10.13 -2.86 7.00
N TYR A 151 -9.29 -2.38 7.91
CA TYR A 151 -8.67 -3.16 8.97
C TYR A 151 -9.49 -3.17 10.28
N THR A 152 -10.56 -2.38 10.33
CA THR A 152 -11.39 -2.11 11.51
C THR A 152 -12.63 -3.02 11.58
N GLU A 153 -13.25 -3.08 12.76
CA GLU A 153 -14.48 -3.83 13.04
C GLU A 153 -15.77 -2.99 12.89
N THR A 154 -15.78 -2.01 11.97
CA THR A 154 -16.91 -1.07 11.81
C THR A 154 -18.22 -1.78 11.45
N LEU A 155 -18.17 -2.80 10.57
CA LEU A 155 -19.34 -3.60 10.19
C LEU A 155 -19.92 -4.36 11.39
N GLN A 156 -19.08 -4.98 12.20
CA GLN A 156 -19.50 -5.73 13.38
C GLN A 156 -20.09 -4.78 14.43
N LYS A 157 -19.38 -3.69 14.76
CA LYS A 157 -19.74 -2.82 15.88
C LYS A 157 -20.99 -1.97 15.59
N TYR A 158 -21.17 -1.48 14.36
CA TYR A 158 -22.30 -0.59 14.03
C TYR A 158 -23.45 -1.26 13.29
N TYR A 159 -23.18 -2.37 12.59
CA TYR A 159 -24.18 -3.07 11.79
C TYR A 159 -24.51 -4.46 12.31
N GLY A 160 -23.75 -5.00 13.27
CA GLY A 160 -24.00 -6.31 13.86
C GLY A 160 -23.76 -7.46 12.89
N ILE A 161 -22.93 -7.25 11.86
CA ILE A 161 -22.58 -8.27 10.87
C ILE A 161 -21.67 -9.31 11.52
N ASP A 162 -21.91 -10.59 11.25
CA ASP A 162 -21.11 -11.69 11.79
C ASP A 162 -19.77 -11.82 11.03
N ASP A 163 -18.68 -12.11 11.74
CA ASP A 163 -17.34 -12.30 11.15
C ASP A 163 -17.33 -13.34 10.02
N ARG A 164 -18.19 -14.37 10.07
CA ARG A 164 -18.28 -15.41 9.03
C ARG A 164 -18.78 -14.87 7.68
N GLN A 165 -19.42 -13.70 7.68
CA GLN A 165 -19.92 -13.04 6.47
C GLN A 165 -18.90 -12.08 5.86
N ILE A 166 -17.78 -11.80 6.55
CA ILE A 166 -16.82 -10.77 6.17
C ILE A 166 -15.49 -11.42 5.80
N LEU A 167 -15.04 -11.19 4.58
CA LEU A 167 -13.65 -11.41 4.19
C LEU A 167 -12.86 -10.13 4.39
N TYR A 168 -11.92 -10.14 5.32
CA TYR A 168 -10.91 -9.09 5.48
C TYR A 168 -9.75 -9.35 4.53
N ILE A 169 -9.80 -8.77 3.34
CA ILE A 169 -8.86 -9.15 2.27
C ILE A 169 -7.42 -8.72 2.57
N HIS A 170 -7.23 -7.70 3.41
CA HIS A 170 -5.91 -7.24 3.89
C HIS A 170 -5.67 -7.55 5.37
N GLY A 171 -6.47 -8.46 5.95
CA GLY A 171 -6.40 -8.83 7.35
C GLY A 171 -7.14 -7.87 8.28
N LYS A 172 -7.47 -8.37 9.48
CA LYS A 172 -8.17 -7.61 10.53
C LYS A 172 -7.19 -7.18 11.63
N ALA A 173 -7.16 -5.91 12.03
CA ALA A 173 -6.16 -5.43 13.01
C ALA A 173 -6.31 -6.07 14.39
N SER A 174 -7.52 -6.45 14.79
CA SER A 174 -7.79 -7.13 16.07
C SER A 174 -7.47 -8.64 16.05
N SER A 175 -7.16 -9.23 14.88
CA SER A 175 -6.78 -10.64 14.77
C SER A 175 -5.26 -10.82 14.84
N ASP A 176 -4.84 -12.08 15.01
CA ASP A 176 -3.44 -12.49 14.92
C ASP A 176 -2.93 -12.57 13.47
N GLU A 177 -3.77 -12.25 12.49
CA GLU A 177 -3.39 -12.23 11.09
C GLU A 177 -2.39 -11.09 10.81
N GLN A 178 -1.51 -11.35 9.85
CA GLN A 178 -0.62 -10.34 9.33
C GLN A 178 -1.41 -9.40 8.42
N LEU A 179 -1.29 -8.09 8.69
CA LEU A 179 -1.91 -7.08 7.83
C LEU A 179 -1.16 -6.97 6.51
N ILE A 180 -1.89 -6.64 5.45
CA ILE A 180 -1.35 -6.49 4.11
C ILE A 180 -1.40 -5.01 3.74
N LEU A 181 -0.25 -4.34 3.79
CA LEU A 181 -0.07 -2.94 3.41
C LEU A 181 1.20 -2.83 2.59
N GLY A 182 1.13 -2.22 1.40
CA GLY A 182 2.28 -2.16 0.50
C GLY A 182 1.94 -1.68 -0.90
N HIS A 183 2.95 -1.56 -1.76
CA HIS A 183 2.76 -1.12 -3.15
C HIS A 183 2.35 -2.26 -4.08
N GLY A 184 1.67 -1.91 -5.17
CA GLY A 184 1.20 -2.87 -6.19
C GLY A 184 2.14 -3.10 -7.37
N ILE A 185 3.32 -2.46 -7.42
CA ILE A 185 4.27 -2.63 -8.52
C ILE A 185 5.06 -3.93 -8.34
N ASP A 186 5.08 -4.78 -9.37
CA ASP A 186 5.84 -6.03 -9.38
C ASP A 186 7.35 -5.75 -9.18
N PRO A 187 8.01 -6.42 -8.21
CA PRO A 187 9.43 -6.28 -7.92
C PRO A 187 10.36 -6.34 -9.14
N ILE A 188 9.98 -7.09 -10.20
CA ILE A 188 10.77 -7.19 -11.43
C ILE A 188 10.99 -5.82 -12.12
N ASN A 189 10.09 -4.85 -11.89
CA ASN A 189 10.23 -3.50 -12.45
C ASN A 189 11.27 -2.65 -11.72
N PHE A 190 11.76 -3.10 -10.57
CA PHE A 190 12.83 -2.46 -9.80
C PHE A 190 14.17 -3.19 -9.95
N GLU A 191 14.21 -4.30 -10.69
CA GLU A 191 15.46 -4.98 -11.00
C GLU A 191 16.31 -4.11 -11.91
N GLU A 192 17.50 -3.74 -11.43
CA GLU A 192 18.47 -3.07 -12.28
C GLU A 192 19.00 -4.04 -13.33
N LYS A 193 19.10 -3.55 -14.56
CA LYS A 193 19.73 -4.29 -15.64
C LYS A 193 21.23 -4.24 -15.45
N GLU A 194 21.85 -5.42 -15.39
CA GLU A 194 23.31 -5.51 -15.40
C GLU A 194 23.87 -4.77 -16.62
N ALA A 195 24.94 -4.00 -16.41
CA ALA A 195 25.63 -3.33 -17.49
C ALA A 195 26.15 -4.38 -18.48
N VAL A 196 25.70 -4.28 -19.73
CA VAL A 196 26.17 -5.16 -20.81
C VAL A 196 27.33 -4.50 -21.55
N PRO A 197 28.34 -5.28 -21.98
CA PRO A 197 29.42 -4.75 -22.79
C PRO A 197 28.88 -4.22 -24.13
N PRO A 198 29.53 -3.23 -24.77
CA PRO A 198 29.06 -2.66 -26.02
C PRO A 198 28.98 -3.70 -27.15
N GLU A 199 27.90 -3.69 -27.92
CA GLU A 199 27.75 -4.58 -29.08
C GLU A 199 28.80 -4.27 -30.16
N ASN A 200 29.54 -5.29 -30.60
CA ASN A 200 30.64 -5.21 -31.59
C ASN A 200 31.89 -4.46 -31.10
N ALA A 201 32.12 -4.35 -29.80
CA ALA A 201 33.38 -3.83 -29.25
C ALA A 201 34.57 -4.69 -29.70
N THR A 202 35.67 -4.02 -30.03
CA THR A 202 36.99 -4.65 -30.21
C THR A 202 37.52 -5.21 -28.89
N ASP A 203 38.52 -6.08 -28.95
CA ASP A 203 39.14 -6.64 -27.74
C ASP A 203 39.72 -5.55 -26.82
N GLU A 204 40.24 -4.45 -27.39
CA GLU A 204 40.76 -3.30 -26.65
C GLU A 204 39.62 -2.53 -25.94
N GLU A 205 38.52 -2.23 -26.65
CA GLU A 205 37.36 -1.54 -26.08
C GLU A 205 36.66 -2.38 -24.99
N LEU A 206 36.64 -3.71 -25.13
CA LEU A 206 36.11 -4.61 -24.11
C LEU A 206 36.96 -4.61 -22.83
N GLU A 207 38.28 -4.47 -22.98
CA GLU A 207 39.19 -4.39 -21.84
C GLU A 207 39.06 -3.04 -21.12
N GLU A 208 38.97 -1.94 -21.87
CA GLU A 208 38.70 -0.62 -21.31
C GLU A 208 37.35 -0.58 -20.56
N TRP A 209 36.31 -1.20 -21.13
CA TRP A 209 35.02 -1.33 -20.48
C TRP A 209 35.12 -2.13 -19.17
N ARG A 210 35.82 -3.27 -19.18
CA ARG A 210 36.03 -4.09 -17.96
C ARG A 210 36.78 -3.32 -16.87
N GLN A 211 37.81 -2.56 -17.24
CA GLN A 211 38.54 -1.72 -16.31
C GLN A 211 37.66 -0.63 -15.73
N CYS A 212 36.90 0.07 -16.58
CA CYS A 212 35.93 1.08 -16.13
C CYS A 212 34.89 0.50 -15.16
N MET A 213 34.36 -0.69 -15.46
CA MET A 213 33.42 -1.37 -14.56
C MET A 213 34.06 -1.76 -13.23
N ALA A 214 35.31 -2.24 -13.25
CA ALA A 214 36.04 -2.63 -12.04
C ALA A 214 36.41 -1.41 -11.17
N ASP A 215 36.82 -0.30 -11.79
CA ASP A 215 37.23 0.93 -11.10
C ASP A 215 36.04 1.61 -10.39
N ASN A 216 34.83 1.47 -10.92
CA ASN A 216 33.60 2.01 -10.33
C ASN A 216 32.90 1.03 -9.38
N TYR A 217 33.40 -0.21 -9.24
CA TYR A 217 32.78 -1.22 -8.40
C TYR A 217 33.28 -1.13 -6.96
N ASP A 218 32.39 -0.78 -6.03
CA ASP A 218 32.63 -0.91 -4.59
C ASP A 218 31.77 -2.05 -4.02
N HIS A 219 32.42 -3.09 -3.52
CA HIS A 219 31.74 -4.27 -2.97
C HIS A 219 30.78 -3.94 -1.82
N SER A 220 31.17 -3.01 -0.94
CA SER A 220 30.36 -2.64 0.24
C SER A 220 29.14 -1.83 -0.19
N TYR A 221 29.33 -0.94 -1.17
CA TYR A 221 28.25 -0.18 -1.79
C TYR A 221 27.23 -1.11 -2.43
N GLU A 222 27.69 -2.06 -3.25
CA GLU A 222 26.82 -3.03 -3.92
C GLU A 222 26.08 -3.94 -2.93
N MET A 223 26.72 -4.36 -1.84
CA MET A 223 26.04 -5.08 -0.76
C MET A 223 24.95 -4.24 -0.09
N GLY A 224 25.23 -2.96 0.18
CA GLY A 224 24.25 -2.01 0.73
C GLY A 224 23.06 -1.86 -0.20
N LYS A 225 23.32 -1.60 -1.48
CA LYS A 225 22.33 -1.45 -2.54
C LYS A 225 21.44 -2.67 -2.70
N GLN A 226 22.02 -3.87 -2.78
CA GLN A 226 21.27 -5.12 -2.82
C GLN A 226 20.42 -5.32 -1.56
N THR A 227 20.87 -4.83 -0.41
CA THR A 227 20.12 -4.94 0.84
C THR A 227 18.91 -4.03 0.84
N ILE A 228 19.07 -2.74 0.51
CA ILE A 228 17.94 -1.79 0.52
C ILE A 228 16.94 -2.07 -0.61
N ASN A 229 17.38 -2.54 -1.79
CA ASN A 229 16.48 -2.92 -2.89
C ASN A 229 15.54 -4.08 -2.56
N LYS A 230 15.83 -4.88 -1.51
CA LYS A 230 14.87 -5.87 -0.99
C LYS A 230 13.59 -5.23 -0.49
N TYR A 231 13.60 -3.92 -0.17
CA TYR A 231 12.42 -3.15 0.18
C TYR A 231 11.28 -3.42 -0.80
N PHE A 232 11.52 -3.25 -2.11
CA PHE A 232 10.48 -3.42 -3.13
C PHE A 232 9.87 -4.83 -3.16
N THR A 233 10.59 -5.86 -2.71
CA THR A 233 10.02 -7.21 -2.57
C THR A 233 9.29 -7.38 -1.23
N CYS A 234 9.85 -6.83 -0.14
CA CYS A 234 9.28 -6.94 1.20
C CYS A 234 8.01 -6.11 1.40
N SER A 235 7.91 -4.94 0.73
CA SER A 235 6.72 -4.08 0.73
C SER A 235 5.77 -4.35 -0.44
N PHE A 236 6.04 -5.38 -1.25
CA PHE A 236 5.17 -5.74 -2.37
C PHE A 236 3.88 -6.40 -1.86
N LYS A 237 2.76 -5.76 -2.18
CA LYS A 237 1.43 -6.32 -2.00
C LYS A 237 1.14 -7.31 -3.13
N ASN A 238 1.49 -8.57 -2.90
CA ASN A 238 1.22 -9.65 -3.85
C ASN A 238 -0.29 -9.98 -3.92
N THR A 239 -1.04 -9.16 -4.65
CA THR A 239 -2.48 -9.28 -4.81
C THR A 239 -2.91 -10.63 -5.37
N GLU A 240 -2.13 -11.22 -6.29
CA GLU A 240 -2.43 -12.55 -6.83
C GLU A 240 -2.43 -13.63 -5.74
N LYS A 241 -1.44 -13.59 -4.85
CA LYS A 241 -1.36 -14.48 -3.70
C LYS A 241 -2.53 -14.25 -2.74
N VAL A 242 -2.87 -13.00 -2.44
CA VAL A 242 -4.02 -12.67 -1.57
C VAL A 242 -5.34 -13.21 -2.13
N ILE A 243 -5.54 -13.06 -3.44
CA ILE A 243 -6.70 -13.61 -4.15
C ILE A 243 -6.71 -15.13 -4.07
N ALA A 244 -5.56 -15.79 -4.28
CA ALA A 244 -5.43 -17.24 -4.22
C ALA A 244 -5.75 -17.79 -2.81
N ASP A 245 -5.22 -17.14 -1.76
CA ASP A 245 -5.48 -17.49 -0.37
C ASP A 245 -6.96 -17.31 -0.01
N SER A 246 -7.62 -16.32 -0.63
CA SER A 246 -9.05 -16.02 -0.46
C SER A 246 -9.99 -16.82 -1.38
N ALA A 247 -9.46 -17.68 -2.24
CA ALA A 247 -10.24 -18.30 -3.33
C ALA A 247 -11.45 -19.11 -2.83
N ASN A 248 -11.36 -19.73 -1.66
CA ASN A 248 -12.48 -20.49 -1.09
C ASN A 248 -13.68 -19.60 -0.74
N PHE A 249 -13.43 -18.39 -0.24
CA PHE A 249 -14.48 -17.41 0.03
C PHE A 249 -15.03 -16.85 -1.28
N LEU A 250 -14.14 -16.47 -2.21
CA LEU A 250 -14.50 -15.83 -3.48
C LEU A 250 -15.32 -16.75 -4.40
N LYS A 251 -15.12 -18.08 -4.33
CA LYS A 251 -15.96 -19.06 -5.04
C LYS A 251 -17.44 -19.00 -4.66
N ASN A 252 -17.78 -18.52 -3.46
CA ASN A 252 -19.18 -18.39 -3.03
C ASN A 252 -19.91 -17.23 -3.74
N LEU A 253 -19.21 -16.41 -4.52
CA LEU A 253 -19.76 -15.22 -5.18
C LEU A 253 -20.48 -15.51 -6.50
N ILE A 254 -20.50 -16.76 -6.98
CA ILE A 254 -21.09 -17.13 -8.29
C ILE A 254 -22.57 -16.74 -8.41
N ASN A 255 -23.31 -16.75 -7.29
CA ASN A 255 -24.75 -16.42 -7.24
C ASN A 255 -25.02 -14.99 -6.74
N VAL A 256 -24.03 -14.11 -6.77
CA VAL A 256 -24.22 -12.68 -6.46
C VAL A 256 -24.89 -12.01 -7.64
N ASP A 257 -26.00 -11.33 -7.36
CA ASP A 257 -26.80 -10.61 -8.37
C ASP A 257 -26.52 -9.10 -8.33
N GLU A 258 -26.03 -8.59 -7.19
CA GLU A 258 -25.78 -7.17 -6.96
C GLU A 258 -24.52 -6.98 -6.11
N ILE A 259 -23.62 -6.11 -6.56
CA ILE A 259 -22.39 -5.70 -5.88
C ILE A 259 -22.49 -4.21 -5.54
N ILE A 260 -22.30 -3.87 -4.27
CA ILE A 260 -22.38 -2.50 -3.77
C ILE A 260 -21.03 -2.11 -3.16
N ILE A 261 -20.33 -1.19 -3.80
CA ILE A 261 -19.01 -0.70 -3.38
C ILE A 261 -19.20 0.58 -2.57
N ILE A 262 -18.86 0.53 -1.28
CA ILE A 262 -19.06 1.63 -0.33
C ILE A 262 -17.72 2.17 0.16
N GLY A 263 -17.46 3.44 -0.14
CA GLY A 263 -16.29 4.16 0.39
C GLY A 263 -14.93 3.64 -0.05
N HIS A 264 -14.86 2.89 -1.15
CA HIS A 264 -13.59 2.46 -1.75
C HIS A 264 -13.11 3.48 -2.78
N SER A 265 -11.81 3.72 -2.83
CA SER A 265 -11.13 4.63 -3.78
C SER A 265 -11.05 4.12 -5.23
N LEU A 266 -11.30 2.82 -5.46
CA LEU A 266 -10.99 2.12 -6.72
C LEU A 266 -9.59 2.46 -7.30
N SER A 267 -8.58 2.53 -6.44
CA SER A 267 -7.18 2.78 -6.83
C SER A 267 -6.63 1.69 -7.75
N SER A 268 -5.66 2.05 -8.59
CA SER A 268 -4.93 1.14 -9.49
C SER A 268 -4.40 -0.12 -8.79
N VAL A 269 -3.91 0.02 -7.55
CA VAL A 269 -3.40 -1.09 -6.72
C VAL A 269 -4.45 -2.17 -6.48
N ASP A 270 -5.73 -1.79 -6.39
CA ASP A 270 -6.81 -2.70 -6.02
C ASP A 270 -7.61 -3.22 -7.21
N VAL A 271 -7.41 -2.65 -8.41
CA VAL A 271 -8.03 -3.10 -9.67
C VAL A 271 -7.97 -4.62 -9.86
N PRO A 272 -6.85 -5.33 -9.59
CA PRO A 272 -6.80 -6.78 -9.78
C PRO A 272 -7.83 -7.55 -8.95
N TYR A 273 -8.20 -7.09 -7.75
CA TYR A 273 -9.25 -7.71 -6.94
C TYR A 273 -10.61 -7.61 -7.63
N PHE A 274 -10.95 -6.44 -8.17
CA PHE A 274 -12.21 -6.21 -8.87
C PHE A 274 -12.28 -6.97 -10.19
N SER A 275 -11.18 -7.04 -10.95
CA SER A 275 -11.07 -7.86 -12.15
C SER A 275 -11.30 -9.34 -11.85
N PHE A 276 -10.73 -9.85 -10.76
CA PHE A 276 -10.98 -11.23 -10.34
C PHE A 276 -12.43 -11.46 -9.93
N ILE A 277 -13.03 -10.57 -9.14
CA ILE A 277 -14.45 -10.66 -8.76
C ILE A 277 -15.33 -10.64 -10.01
N HIS A 278 -15.07 -9.73 -10.95
CA HIS A 278 -15.81 -9.64 -12.22
C HIS A 278 -15.73 -10.95 -13.02
N SER A 279 -14.59 -11.64 -13.00
CA SER A 279 -14.42 -12.93 -13.70
C SER A 279 -15.24 -14.09 -13.13
N ILE A 280 -15.68 -13.98 -11.86
CA ILE A 280 -16.42 -15.04 -11.15
C ILE A 280 -17.92 -14.82 -11.19
N VAL A 281 -18.36 -13.57 -11.04
CA VAL A 281 -19.79 -13.24 -10.97
C VAL A 281 -20.46 -13.30 -12.33
N SER A 282 -21.78 -13.39 -12.35
CA SER A 282 -22.54 -13.40 -13.61
C SER A 282 -22.35 -12.10 -14.39
N GLU A 283 -22.35 -12.16 -15.73
CA GLU A 283 -22.36 -10.95 -16.58
C GLU A 283 -23.57 -10.03 -16.31
N ASN A 284 -24.66 -10.58 -15.76
CA ASN A 284 -25.86 -9.84 -15.41
C ASN A 284 -25.82 -9.20 -14.01
N THR A 285 -24.72 -9.38 -13.27
CA THR A 285 -24.56 -8.82 -11.92
C THR A 285 -24.59 -7.30 -11.99
N GLU A 286 -25.43 -6.68 -11.17
CA GLU A 286 -25.50 -5.22 -11.07
C GLU A 286 -24.34 -4.68 -10.22
N TRP A 287 -23.56 -3.76 -10.77
CA TRP A 287 -22.48 -3.10 -10.03
C TRP A 287 -22.89 -1.67 -9.67
N ILE A 288 -22.88 -1.36 -8.38
CA ILE A 288 -23.20 -0.05 -7.84
C ILE A 288 -21.98 0.45 -7.05
N ALA A 289 -21.33 1.52 -7.50
CA ALA A 289 -20.29 2.17 -6.72
C ALA A 289 -20.77 3.50 -6.15
N THR A 290 -20.32 3.79 -4.93
CA THR A 290 -20.63 5.04 -4.24
C THR A 290 -19.54 6.08 -4.43
N TYR A 291 -19.90 7.36 -4.28
CA TYR A 291 -18.93 8.47 -4.28
C TYR A 291 -19.37 9.57 -3.28
N TYR A 292 -18.40 10.36 -2.80
CA TYR A 292 -18.65 11.55 -1.99
C TYR A 292 -18.58 12.83 -2.82
N GLN A 293 -17.63 12.88 -3.76
CA GLN A 293 -17.37 14.03 -4.64
C GLN A 293 -17.57 13.66 -6.11
N GLU A 294 -17.90 14.64 -6.93
CA GLU A 294 -18.18 14.43 -8.36
C GLU A 294 -16.94 13.98 -9.14
N THR A 295 -15.75 14.43 -8.73
CA THR A 295 -14.47 14.00 -9.31
C THR A 295 -14.22 12.50 -9.10
N GLU A 296 -14.60 11.95 -7.94
CA GLU A 296 -14.51 10.51 -7.67
C GLU A 296 -15.49 9.73 -8.56
N ARG A 297 -16.66 10.29 -8.87
CA ARG A 297 -17.65 9.63 -9.74
C ARG A 297 -17.06 9.31 -11.10
N GLU A 298 -16.38 10.26 -11.73
CA GLU A 298 -15.78 10.08 -13.06
C GLU A 298 -14.62 9.07 -13.03
N ALA A 299 -13.78 9.14 -12.00
CA ALA A 299 -12.69 8.18 -11.79
C ALA A 299 -13.23 6.75 -11.61
N HIS A 300 -14.17 6.56 -10.68
CA HIS A 300 -14.81 5.26 -10.43
C HIS A 300 -15.48 4.69 -11.68
N HIS A 301 -16.16 5.53 -12.48
CA HIS A 301 -16.77 5.10 -13.73
C HIS A 301 -15.70 4.54 -14.69
N THR A 302 -14.63 5.30 -14.90
CA THR A 302 -13.54 4.94 -15.80
C THR A 302 -12.91 3.62 -15.40
N THR A 303 -12.51 3.49 -14.13
CA THR A 303 -11.88 2.26 -13.61
C THR A 303 -12.78 1.03 -13.74
N LEU A 304 -14.07 1.13 -13.40
CA LEU A 304 -15.00 0.00 -13.53
C LEU A 304 -15.22 -0.39 -15.00
N CYS A 305 -15.27 0.57 -15.91
CA CYS A 305 -15.36 0.29 -17.34
C CYS A 305 -14.08 -0.35 -17.90
N GLU A 306 -12.90 0.09 -17.45
CA GLU A 306 -11.60 -0.52 -17.82
C GLU A 306 -11.51 -1.98 -17.37
N ILE A 307 -12.11 -2.33 -16.22
CA ILE A 307 -12.24 -3.71 -15.75
C ILE A 307 -13.15 -4.56 -16.67
N GLY A 308 -14.03 -3.92 -17.46
CA GLY A 308 -14.96 -4.59 -18.37
C GLY A 308 -16.43 -4.52 -17.95
N ILE A 309 -16.75 -3.77 -16.90
CA ILE A 309 -18.14 -3.63 -16.42
C ILE A 309 -18.90 -2.70 -17.37
N LYS A 310 -19.85 -3.25 -18.11
CA LYS A 310 -20.54 -2.56 -19.23
C LYS A 310 -21.41 -1.39 -18.80
N SER A 311 -21.97 -1.40 -17.59
CA SER A 311 -22.92 -0.37 -17.13
C SER A 311 -22.90 -0.21 -15.60
N PRO A 312 -21.79 0.25 -15.02
CA PRO A 312 -21.72 0.48 -13.57
C PRO A 312 -22.65 1.64 -13.19
N LYS A 313 -23.46 1.45 -12.15
CA LYS A 313 -24.27 2.53 -11.57
C LYS A 313 -23.45 3.27 -10.54
N LEU A 314 -23.54 4.59 -10.57
CA LEU A 314 -22.85 5.44 -9.60
C LEU A 314 -23.85 6.27 -8.81
N ILE A 315 -23.75 6.19 -7.49
CA ILE A 315 -24.65 6.88 -6.57
C ILE A 315 -23.87 7.64 -5.50
N SER A 316 -24.38 8.80 -5.07
CA SER A 316 -23.84 9.44 -3.87
C SER A 316 -24.08 8.53 -2.66
N VAL A 317 -23.11 8.44 -1.74
CA VAL A 317 -23.25 7.71 -0.46
C VAL A 317 -24.52 8.11 0.29
N SER A 318 -24.95 9.38 0.17
CA SER A 318 -26.19 9.88 0.77
C SER A 318 -27.46 9.12 0.34
N LYS A 319 -27.47 8.49 -0.85
CA LYS A 319 -28.60 7.67 -1.32
C LYS A 319 -28.75 6.36 -0.56
N LEU A 320 -27.73 5.96 0.19
CA LEU A 320 -27.76 4.77 1.05
C LEU A 320 -28.23 5.07 2.48
N LEU A 321 -28.59 6.31 2.83
CA LEU A 321 -29.12 6.68 4.16
C LEU A 321 -30.58 6.24 4.38
#